data_AF-A0AAV4I4Z1-F1
#
_entry.id   AF-A0AAV4I4Z1-F1
#
_cell.length_a   1.000
_cell.length_b   1.000
_cell.length_c   1.000
_cell.angle_alpha   90.00
_cell.angle_beta   90.00
_cell.angle_gamma   90.00
#
_symmetry.space_group_name_H-M   'P 1'
#
loop_
_entity.id
_entity.type
_entity.pdbx_description
1 polymer ?
#
loop_
_entity_poly.entity_id
_entity_poly.type
_entity_poly.pdbx_seq_one_letter_code
_entity_poly.pdbx_strand_id
1 'polypeptide(L)'
;MVANITITYSSMSWFEQVDNELTTIVDYNFQRVYYERESGVLKPCISPRELAFRLWNNFRWRGYIDPEMNYTMPSFSDEKQVREDLMIQLWRARTSGLQDRDKMNRAKKEFRERAFATLDKSLFEMITSRYRFDFELFGYEDKRDELRALYTSSKYHDNATGIF
;
A
#
# COMPACT_ATOMS: atom_id res chain seq x y z
N MET A 1 -25.24 -26.71 36.25
CA MET A 1 -24.49 -27.04 35.01
C MET A 1 -24.17 -25.72 34.33
N VAL A 2 -22.91 -25.32 34.29
CA VAL A 2 -22.47 -24.08 33.63
C VAL A 2 -21.72 -24.50 32.37
N ALA A 3 -22.24 -24.13 31.20
CA ALA A 3 -21.61 -24.42 29.93
C ALA A 3 -20.39 -23.49 29.76
N ASN A 4 -19.19 -24.07 29.72
CA ASN A 4 -18.00 -23.35 29.30
C ASN A 4 -18.12 -23.09 27.79
N ILE A 5 -18.39 -21.83 27.43
CA ILE A 5 -18.30 -21.36 26.06
C ILE A 5 -16.82 -21.11 25.78
N THR A 6 -16.16 -22.08 25.17
CA THR A 6 -14.81 -21.91 24.63
C THR A 6 -14.92 -21.07 23.38
N ILE A 7 -14.65 -19.76 23.49
CA ILE A 7 -14.53 -18.87 22.33
C ILE A 7 -13.18 -19.17 21.67
N THR A 8 -13.19 -19.99 20.62
CA THR A 8 -12.02 -20.14 19.75
C THR A 8 -11.93 -18.91 18.85
N TYR A 9 -11.06 -17.96 19.21
CA TYR A 9 -10.59 -16.95 18.27
C TYR A 9 -9.80 -17.67 17.18
N SER A 10 -10.44 -17.90 16.04
CA SER A 10 -9.75 -18.36 14.84
C SER A 10 -8.82 -17.21 14.42
N SER A 11 -7.52 -17.36 14.71
CA SER A 11 -6.51 -16.45 14.20
C SER A 11 -6.45 -16.65 12.68
N MET A 12 -7.09 -15.75 11.95
CA MET A 12 -7.05 -15.71 10.48
C MET A 12 -5.60 -15.78 10.03
N SER A 13 -5.28 -16.64 9.07
CA SER A 13 -3.90 -16.73 8.59
C SER A 13 -3.48 -15.39 7.97
N TRP A 14 -2.20 -15.04 8.07
CA TRP A 14 -1.68 -13.78 7.50
C TRP A 14 -1.99 -13.65 5.99
N PHE A 15 -2.09 -14.78 5.28
CA PHE A 15 -2.46 -14.82 3.87
C PHE A 15 -3.91 -14.40 3.64
N GLU A 16 -4.86 -15.01 4.39
CA GLU A 16 -6.27 -14.64 4.34
C GLU A 16 -6.50 -13.19 4.75
N GLN A 17 -5.70 -12.67 5.69
CA GLN A 17 -5.76 -11.25 6.08
C GLN A 17 -5.44 -10.32 4.93
N VAL A 18 -4.36 -10.57 4.21
CA VAL A 18 -3.95 -9.70 3.10
C VAL A 18 -4.88 -9.84 1.90
N ASP A 19 -5.40 -11.04 1.63
CA ASP A 19 -6.36 -11.24 0.54
C ASP A 19 -7.70 -10.52 0.82
N ASN A 20 -8.16 -10.56 2.07
CA ASN A 20 -9.30 -9.77 2.53
C ASN A 20 -9.01 -8.27 2.45
N GLU A 21 -7.81 -7.83 2.80
CA GLU A 21 -7.40 -6.42 2.71
C GLU A 21 -7.39 -5.92 1.26
N LEU A 22 -6.81 -6.70 0.33
CA LEU A 22 -6.83 -6.38 -1.11
C LEU A 22 -8.25 -6.21 -1.63
N THR A 23 -9.11 -7.19 -1.32
CA THR A 23 -10.51 -7.17 -1.74
C THR A 23 -11.24 -5.96 -1.16
N THR A 24 -11.10 -5.73 0.14
CA THR A 24 -11.74 -4.60 0.83
C THR A 24 -11.31 -3.25 0.26
N ILE A 25 -10.01 -3.06 0.00
CA ILE A 25 -9.49 -1.81 -0.55
C ILE A 25 -10.00 -1.59 -1.98
N VAL A 26 -9.99 -2.62 -2.83
CA VAL A 26 -10.51 -2.52 -4.19
C VAL A 26 -12.00 -2.18 -4.14
N ASP A 27 -12.80 -2.94 -3.38
CA ASP A 27 -14.24 -2.76 -3.27
C ASP A 27 -14.58 -1.36 -2.76
N TYR A 28 -13.93 -0.93 -1.67
CA TYR A 28 -14.13 0.40 -1.09
C TYR A 28 -13.84 1.51 -2.11
N ASN A 29 -12.75 1.42 -2.89
CA ASN A 29 -12.39 2.47 -3.84
C ASN A 29 -13.34 2.51 -5.04
N PHE A 30 -13.73 1.35 -5.58
CA PHE A 30 -14.72 1.30 -6.67
C PHE A 30 -16.08 1.79 -6.19
N GLN A 31 -16.51 1.35 -5.00
CA GLN A 31 -17.77 1.79 -4.40
C GLN A 31 -17.75 3.31 -4.14
N ARG A 32 -16.72 3.83 -3.49
CA ARG A 32 -16.63 5.27 -3.19
C ARG A 32 -16.59 6.13 -4.44
N VAL A 33 -15.89 5.71 -5.49
CA VAL A 33 -15.75 6.53 -6.71
C VAL A 33 -16.98 6.42 -7.61
N TYR A 34 -17.59 5.24 -7.72
CA TYR A 34 -18.64 5.00 -8.72
C TYR A 34 -20.02 4.66 -8.15
N TYR A 35 -20.12 4.13 -6.94
CA TYR A 35 -21.41 3.94 -6.27
C TYR A 35 -21.97 5.26 -5.73
N GLU A 36 -21.10 6.20 -5.32
CA GLU A 36 -21.52 7.57 -4.99
C GLU A 36 -22.08 8.35 -6.21
N ARG A 37 -21.96 7.82 -7.45
CA ARG A 37 -22.69 8.36 -8.62
C ARG A 37 -24.20 8.32 -8.44
N GLU A 38 -24.72 7.30 -7.75
CA GLU A 38 -26.17 7.15 -7.56
C GLU A 38 -26.75 8.25 -6.66
N SER A 39 -25.90 8.85 -5.81
CA SER A 39 -26.29 10.01 -4.99
C SER A 39 -26.34 11.33 -5.79
N GLY A 40 -25.80 11.37 -7.01
CA GLY A 40 -25.74 12.57 -7.86
C GLY A 40 -24.81 13.68 -7.35
N VAL A 41 -24.13 13.49 -6.21
CA VAL A 41 -23.33 14.54 -5.55
C VAL A 41 -21.95 14.70 -6.19
N LEU A 42 -21.35 13.64 -6.73
CA LEU A 42 -20.00 13.64 -7.28
C LEU A 42 -19.94 12.93 -8.64
N LYS A 43 -19.53 13.66 -9.69
CA LYS A 43 -19.12 13.03 -10.95
C LYS A 43 -17.70 12.48 -10.78
N PRO A 44 -17.43 11.21 -11.10
CA PRO A 44 -16.08 10.67 -11.03
C PRO A 44 -15.16 11.44 -11.98
N CYS A 45 -14.05 11.94 -11.46
CA CYS A 45 -13.00 12.60 -12.24
C CYS A 45 -11.95 11.60 -12.79
N ILE A 46 -12.20 10.31 -12.61
CA ILE A 46 -11.32 9.21 -13.02
C ILE A 46 -12.17 8.12 -13.67
N SER A 47 -11.62 7.43 -14.67
CA SER A 47 -12.24 6.26 -15.31
C SER A 47 -11.93 4.97 -14.56
N PRO A 48 -12.76 3.90 -14.68
CA PRO A 48 -12.52 2.65 -13.95
C PRO A 48 -11.14 2.06 -14.19
N ARG A 49 -10.67 2.17 -15.45
CA ARG A 49 -9.34 1.76 -15.89
C ARG A 49 -8.21 2.52 -15.20
N GLU A 50 -8.34 3.84 -15.10
CA GLU A 50 -7.37 4.67 -14.39
C GLU A 50 -7.37 4.37 -12.89
N LEU A 51 -8.54 4.13 -12.28
CA LEU A 51 -8.62 3.71 -10.89
C LEU A 51 -7.91 2.39 -10.66
N ALA A 52 -8.16 1.38 -11.52
CA ALA A 52 -7.53 0.09 -11.44
C ALA A 52 -6.00 0.18 -11.57
N PHE A 53 -5.51 0.98 -12.52
CA PHE A 53 -4.08 1.24 -12.67
C PHE A 53 -3.47 1.91 -11.42
N ARG A 54 -4.16 2.87 -10.81
CA ARG A 54 -3.68 3.51 -9.57
C ARG A 54 -3.61 2.52 -8.41
N LEU A 55 -4.65 1.70 -8.24
CA LEU A 55 -4.70 0.68 -7.20
C LEU A 55 -3.59 -0.36 -7.39
N TRP A 56 -3.38 -0.84 -8.62
CA TRP A 56 -2.27 -1.73 -8.96
C TRP A 56 -0.92 -1.17 -8.49
N ASN A 57 -0.62 0.07 -8.87
CA ASN A 57 0.65 0.70 -8.50
C ASN A 57 0.76 0.88 -6.98
N ASN A 58 -0.33 1.21 -6.29
CA ASN A 58 -0.33 1.31 -4.84
C ASN A 58 0.03 -0.03 -4.16
N PHE A 59 -0.59 -1.13 -4.60
CA PHE A 59 -0.29 -2.46 -4.09
C PHE A 59 1.13 -2.92 -4.42
N ARG A 60 1.60 -2.62 -5.63
CA ARG A 60 2.98 -2.90 -6.07
C ARG A 60 3.99 -2.19 -5.16
N TRP A 61 3.81 -0.88 -4.96
CA TRP A 61 4.74 -0.06 -4.17
C TRP A 61 4.75 -0.40 -2.70
N ARG A 62 3.60 -0.81 -2.14
CA ARG A 62 3.52 -1.23 -0.74
C ARG A 62 4.01 -2.66 -0.49
N GLY A 63 4.38 -3.38 -1.55
CA GLY A 63 4.88 -4.77 -1.48
C GLY A 63 3.77 -5.78 -1.18
N TYR A 64 2.57 -5.57 -1.71
CA TYR A 64 1.46 -6.55 -1.63
C TYR A 64 1.49 -7.56 -2.79
N ILE A 65 2.04 -7.16 -3.94
CA ILE A 65 2.12 -7.94 -5.18
C ILE A 65 3.52 -7.84 -5.80
N ASP A 66 3.87 -8.78 -6.68
CA ASP A 66 5.18 -8.87 -7.33
C ASP A 66 5.62 -7.52 -7.96
N PRO A 67 6.78 -6.96 -7.55
CA PRO A 67 7.26 -5.68 -8.05
C PRO A 67 7.73 -5.71 -9.51
N GLU A 68 7.89 -6.87 -10.15
CA GLU A 68 8.29 -6.98 -11.56
C GLU A 68 7.11 -7.24 -12.49
N MET A 69 5.95 -7.60 -11.96
CA MET A 69 4.76 -7.78 -12.78
C MET A 69 4.18 -6.44 -13.20
N ASN A 70 3.82 -6.35 -14.48
CA ASN A 70 3.19 -5.18 -15.07
C ASN A 70 1.67 -5.35 -15.12
N TYR A 71 0.96 -4.25 -14.87
CA TYR A 71 -0.47 -4.21 -15.08
C TYR A 71 -0.79 -4.24 -16.56
N THR A 72 -1.70 -5.11 -16.96
CA THR A 72 -2.23 -5.11 -18.32
C THR A 72 -3.53 -4.34 -18.31
N MET A 73 -3.54 -3.16 -18.93
CA MET A 73 -4.75 -2.35 -19.00
C MET A 73 -5.81 -3.06 -19.84
N PRO A 74 -7.04 -3.29 -19.32
CA PRO A 74 -8.09 -3.93 -20.10
C PRO A 74 -8.60 -3.03 -21.23
N SER A 75 -9.07 -3.66 -22.31
CA SER A 75 -9.67 -2.96 -23.45
C SER A 75 -11.09 -2.44 -23.14
N PHE A 76 -11.80 -3.12 -22.25
CA PHE A 76 -13.13 -2.74 -21.77
C PHE A 76 -13.08 -1.62 -20.72
N SER A 77 -14.18 -0.88 -20.62
CA SER A 77 -14.32 0.25 -19.69
C SER A 77 -15.47 0.09 -18.69
N ASP A 78 -16.22 -1.01 -18.77
CA ASP A 78 -17.27 -1.32 -17.82
C ASP A 78 -16.66 -1.48 -16.41
N GLU A 79 -17.26 -0.82 -15.44
CA GLU A 79 -16.73 -0.75 -14.08
C GLU A 79 -16.56 -2.14 -13.45
N LYS A 80 -17.61 -2.96 -13.54
CA LYS A 80 -17.63 -4.30 -12.93
C LYS A 80 -16.58 -5.19 -13.59
N GLN A 81 -16.51 -5.17 -14.92
CA GLN A 81 -15.50 -5.94 -15.66
C GLN A 81 -14.08 -5.50 -15.32
N VAL A 82 -13.81 -4.19 -15.26
CA VAL A 82 -12.50 -3.66 -14.89
C VAL A 82 -12.11 -4.04 -13.46
N ARG A 83 -13.07 -4.02 -12.53
CA ARG A 83 -12.85 -4.44 -11.15
C ARG A 83 -12.49 -5.92 -11.05
N GLU A 84 -13.26 -6.78 -11.70
CA GLU A 84 -13.05 -8.23 -11.71
C GLU A 84 -11.70 -8.59 -12.34
N ASP A 85 -11.35 -7.95 -13.46
CA ASP A 85 -10.07 -8.14 -14.12
C ASP A 85 -8.89 -7.67 -13.25
N LEU A 86 -9.01 -6.51 -12.60
CA LEU A 86 -8.02 -6.04 -11.62
C LEU A 86 -7.80 -7.08 -10.51
N MET A 87 -8.88 -7.63 -9.94
CA MET A 87 -8.77 -8.65 -8.90
C MET A 87 -8.03 -9.88 -9.42
N ILE A 88 -8.38 -10.40 -10.59
CA ILE A 88 -7.68 -11.55 -11.19
C ILE A 88 -6.18 -11.26 -11.36
N GLN A 89 -5.82 -10.08 -11.88
CA GLN A 89 -4.43 -9.70 -12.06
C GLN A 89 -3.69 -9.56 -10.72
N LEU A 90 -4.31 -8.96 -9.70
CA LEU A 90 -3.72 -8.81 -8.37
C LEU A 90 -3.45 -10.16 -7.71
N TRP A 91 -4.38 -11.11 -7.82
CA TRP A 91 -4.20 -12.46 -7.28
C TRP A 91 -3.06 -13.21 -7.96
N ARG A 92 -2.93 -13.08 -9.29
CA ARG A 92 -1.79 -13.65 -10.04
C ARG A 92 -0.47 -13.03 -9.59
N ALA A 93 -0.43 -11.71 -9.48
CA ALA A 93 0.78 -10.99 -9.09
C ALA A 93 1.17 -11.23 -7.63
N ARG A 94 0.20 -11.40 -6.75
CA ARG A 94 0.44 -11.83 -5.38
C ARG A 94 1.01 -13.23 -5.34
N THR A 95 0.40 -14.18 -6.05
CA THR A 95 0.86 -15.57 -6.09
C THR A 95 2.30 -15.66 -6.59
N SER A 96 2.66 -14.90 -7.64
CA SER A 96 4.05 -14.78 -8.11
C SER A 96 4.97 -14.21 -7.02
N GLY A 97 4.60 -13.08 -6.40
CA GLY A 97 5.41 -12.45 -5.36
C GLY A 97 5.60 -13.31 -4.10
N LEU A 98 4.66 -14.19 -3.78
CA LEU A 98 4.78 -15.12 -2.66
C LEU A 98 5.84 -16.21 -2.88
N GLN A 99 6.23 -16.48 -4.14
CA GLN A 99 7.33 -17.39 -4.46
C GLN A 99 8.71 -16.80 -4.11
N ASP A 100 8.82 -15.46 -4.06
CA ASP A 100 10.04 -14.73 -3.67
C ASP A 100 9.71 -13.61 -2.67
N ARG A 101 9.55 -14.01 -1.40
CA ARG A 101 9.24 -13.09 -0.30
C ARG A 101 10.35 -12.07 -0.05
N ASP A 102 11.59 -12.42 -0.29
CA ASP A 102 12.72 -11.50 -0.06
C ASP A 102 12.70 -10.36 -1.08
N LYS A 103 12.39 -10.66 -2.35
CA LYS A 103 12.14 -9.65 -3.38
C LYS A 103 11.02 -8.69 -3.00
N MET A 104 9.90 -9.22 -2.48
CA MET A 104 8.78 -8.40 -2.00
C MET A 104 9.20 -7.45 -0.86
N ASN A 105 9.97 -7.97 0.10
CA ASN A 105 10.47 -7.20 1.23
C ASN A 105 11.48 -6.12 0.79
N ARG A 106 12.37 -6.43 -0.14
CA ARG A 106 13.32 -5.47 -0.71
C ARG A 106 12.59 -4.32 -1.42
N ALA A 107 11.64 -4.64 -2.30
CA ALA A 107 10.87 -3.62 -3.02
C ALA A 107 10.09 -2.70 -2.06
N LYS A 108 9.49 -3.28 -1.00
CA LYS A 108 8.82 -2.50 0.06
C LYS A 108 9.78 -1.59 0.82
N LYS A 109 10.99 -2.08 1.13
CA LYS A 109 12.03 -1.30 1.81
C LYS A 109 12.50 -0.14 0.93
N GLU A 110 12.88 -0.41 -0.31
CA GLU A 110 13.33 0.60 -1.28
C GLU A 110 12.27 1.67 -1.54
N PHE A 111 10.98 1.29 -1.59
CA PHE A 111 9.90 2.24 -1.73
C PHE A 111 9.83 3.19 -0.53
N ARG A 112 9.87 2.64 0.68
CA ARG A 112 9.86 3.47 1.91
C ARG A 112 11.04 4.42 1.91
N GLU A 113 12.24 3.93 1.63
CA GLU A 113 13.46 4.75 1.57
C GLU A 113 13.32 5.89 0.56
N ARG A 114 12.86 5.60 -0.67
CA ARG A 114 12.62 6.64 -1.68
C ARG A 114 11.54 7.63 -1.28
N ALA A 115 10.41 7.17 -0.74
CA ALA A 115 9.34 8.06 -0.28
C ALA A 115 9.82 8.99 0.83
N PHE A 116 10.57 8.46 1.81
CA PHE A 116 11.16 9.28 2.87
C PHE A 116 12.22 10.26 2.36
N ALA A 117 13.01 9.88 1.36
CA ALA A 117 13.98 10.79 0.74
C ALA A 117 13.32 11.98 0.03
N THR A 118 12.05 11.88 -0.41
CA THR A 118 11.34 13.00 -1.04
C THR A 118 10.78 14.04 -0.08
N LEU A 119 10.64 13.71 1.22
CA LEU A 119 10.16 14.66 2.23
C LEU A 119 11.26 15.66 2.53
N ASP A 120 11.04 16.97 2.46
CA ASP A 120 12.06 17.94 2.90
C ASP A 120 12.41 17.76 4.39
N LYS A 121 13.68 17.96 4.74
CA LYS A 121 14.17 17.74 6.11
C LYS A 121 13.41 18.60 7.13
N SER A 122 13.13 19.85 6.79
CA SER A 122 12.40 20.76 7.69
C SER A 122 10.95 20.32 7.89
N LEU A 123 10.31 19.83 6.82
CA LEU A 123 8.96 19.28 6.87
C LEU A 123 8.91 18.00 7.72
N PHE A 124 9.88 17.11 7.58
CA PHE A 124 10.00 15.90 8.39
C PHE A 124 10.17 16.22 9.88
N GLU A 125 11.07 17.15 10.22
CA GLU A 125 11.30 17.59 11.60
C GLU A 125 10.04 18.24 12.21
N MET A 126 9.33 19.08 11.44
CA MET A 126 8.08 19.69 11.87
C MET A 126 6.98 18.66 12.14
N ILE A 127 6.76 17.72 11.23
CA ILE A 127 5.74 16.67 11.38
C ILE A 127 6.07 15.79 12.60
N THR A 128 7.31 15.32 12.70
CA THR A 128 7.72 14.44 13.81
C THR A 128 7.67 15.12 15.17
N SER A 129 7.96 16.42 15.24
CA SER A 129 7.78 17.21 16.46
C SER A 129 6.31 17.32 16.85
N ARG A 130 5.43 17.57 15.88
CA ARG A 130 3.99 17.77 16.12
C ARG A 130 3.29 16.52 16.66
N TYR A 131 3.69 15.34 16.20
CA TYR A 131 3.11 14.06 16.63
C TYR A 131 3.85 13.42 17.82
N ARG A 132 4.88 14.07 18.37
CA ARG A 132 5.72 13.48 19.42
C ARG A 132 4.91 12.97 20.62
N PHE A 133 3.95 13.77 21.09
CA PHE A 133 3.13 13.41 22.23
C PHE A 133 2.24 12.19 21.95
N ASP A 134 1.77 12.01 20.72
CA ASP A 134 0.95 10.85 20.36
C ASP A 134 1.78 9.56 20.43
N PHE A 135 3.04 9.58 19.96
CA PHE A 135 3.94 8.43 20.10
C PHE A 135 4.20 8.06 21.57
N GLU A 136 4.41 9.07 22.43
CA GLU A 136 4.62 8.88 23.88
C GLU A 136 3.34 8.37 24.58
N LEU A 137 2.16 8.86 24.19
CA LEU A 137 0.89 8.53 24.81
C LEU A 137 0.39 7.12 24.45
N PHE A 138 0.59 6.70 23.19
CA PHE A 138 0.11 5.42 22.68
C PHE A 138 1.16 4.30 22.75
N GLY A 139 2.36 4.58 23.29
CA GLY A 139 3.41 3.58 23.49
C GLY A 139 3.95 3.00 22.19
N TYR A 140 3.87 3.75 21.09
CA TYR A 140 4.43 3.30 19.81
C TYR A 140 5.96 3.30 19.88
N GLU A 141 6.58 2.24 19.33
CA GLU A 141 8.04 2.16 19.22
C GLU A 141 8.55 3.34 18.37
N ASP A 142 9.40 4.16 18.99
CA ASP A 142 9.94 5.35 18.35
C ASP A 142 11.06 4.99 17.35
N LYS A 143 10.68 4.75 16.10
CA LYS A 143 11.63 4.51 14.99
C LYS A 143 12.10 5.79 14.32
N ARG A 144 11.90 6.97 14.92
CA ARG A 144 12.25 8.26 14.29
C ARG A 144 13.74 8.39 14.03
N ASP A 145 14.60 7.85 14.90
CA ASP A 145 16.05 7.88 14.71
C ASP A 145 16.51 6.94 13.58
N GLU A 146 15.89 5.77 13.43
CA GLU A 146 16.12 4.89 12.27
C GLU A 146 15.70 5.57 10.97
N LEU A 147 14.55 6.26 10.97
CA LEU A 147 14.06 7.02 9.80
C LEU A 147 14.95 8.23 9.49
N ARG A 148 15.51 8.90 10.51
CA ARG A 148 16.51 9.96 10.34
C ARG A 148 17.81 9.44 9.73
N ALA A 149 18.25 8.25 10.14
CA ALA A 149 19.46 7.63 9.62
C ALA A 149 19.38 7.36 8.10
N LEU A 150 18.19 6.96 7.60
CA LEU A 150 17.92 6.81 6.16
C LEU A 150 18.04 8.12 5.38
N TYR A 151 17.77 9.25 6.04
CA TYR A 151 17.86 10.58 5.44
C TYR A 151 19.32 11.03 5.25
N THR A 152 20.20 10.64 6.17
CA THR A 152 21.65 10.87 6.07
C THR A 152 22.34 9.96 5.07
N SER A 153 21.91 8.70 4.90
CA SER A 153 22.54 7.76 3.97
C SER A 153 22.19 8.03 2.50
N SER A 154 20.97 8.50 2.20
CA SER A 154 20.53 8.85 0.85
C SER A 154 21.36 9.97 0.21
N LYS A 155 21.79 10.98 0.99
CA LYS A 155 22.62 12.09 0.48
C LYS A 155 24.08 11.72 0.18
N TYR A 156 24.56 10.56 0.62
CA TYR A 156 25.90 10.07 0.26
C TYR A 156 25.93 9.33 -1.09
N HIS A 157 24.77 8.93 -1.64
CA HIS A 157 24.72 8.31 -2.96
C HIS A 157 24.65 9.34 -4.10
N ASP A 158 24.05 10.51 -3.89
CA ASP A 158 23.98 11.55 -4.94
C ASP A 158 25.31 12.32 -5.13
N ASN A 159 26.23 12.23 -4.16
CA ASN A 159 27.58 12.81 -4.29
C ASN A 159 28.62 11.81 -4.86
N ALA A 160 28.24 10.56 -5.14
CA ALA A 160 29.15 9.54 -5.68
C ALA A 160 29.07 9.39 -7.22
N THR A 161 28.12 10.05 -7.89
CA THR A 161 28.09 10.18 -9.36
C THR A 161 28.22 11.64 -9.76
N GLY A 162 29.29 12.28 -9.30
CA GLY A 162 29.92 13.36 -10.04
C GLY A 162 30.79 12.76 -11.14
N ILE A 163 30.21 12.53 -12.33
CA ILE A 163 30.97 12.35 -13.57
C ILE A 163 30.30 13.20 -14.64
N PHE A 164 31.11 14.07 -15.24
CA PHE A 164 30.85 14.85 -16.45
C PHE A 164 30.39 13.98 -17.63
#